data_AF-A0A5M9MIW2-F1
#
_entry.id   AF-A0A5M9MIW2-F1
#
_cell.length_a   1.000
_cell.length_b   1.000
_cell.length_c   1.000
_cell.angle_alpha   90.00
_cell.angle_beta   90.00
_cell.angle_gamma   90.00
#
_symmetry.space_group_name_H-M   'P 1'
#
loop_
_entity.id
_entity.type
_entity.pdbx_description
1 polymer ?
#
loop_
_entity_poly.entity_id
_entity_poly.type
_entity_poly.pdbx_seq_one_letter_code
_entity_poly.pdbx_strand_id
1 'polypeptide(L)'
;MASSNMFLLYSSSSIDVTLSPRWGEGHIEPTFNPDAQVTLLEGSGIENGIMTANVRCDNCINQENDLASSKWIWAYKEGQPLSSSNVSQKIGFHDNFGSANVDLSRSLSNSDNPFVGYDPSTSAMSSNRSGGNNKAVLVTHGFLMSFAFVLLFPSFALLVPAPLSIPVLKAHAPLQVVTLAIAIAGMGLGLRLWVGGGVPQNTDVHPILGIIVMALLILLQPLMGWFQHLQFRRNGGKSVFAHAHRWLGRTMIILGIINGGLGFRLAGIGKPGTSRGAMIAYSVIAGVMGLAYISVHLIGTMRRGAKQTSESVGETKEVNDDGEEVEK
;
A
#
# COMPACT_ATOMS: atom_id res chain seq x y z
N MET A 1 -3.68 -11.14 16.48
CA MET A 1 -4.39 -10.98 17.77
C MET A 1 -5.07 -12.29 18.15
N ALA A 2 -4.37 -13.42 18.03
CA ALA A 2 -4.94 -14.71 18.39
C ALA A 2 -5.01 -14.81 19.92
N SER A 3 -6.08 -15.43 20.42
CA SER A 3 -6.31 -15.66 21.84
C SER A 3 -6.48 -14.38 22.68
N SER A 4 -7.11 -13.35 22.10
CA SER A 4 -7.42 -12.10 22.78
C SER A 4 -8.93 -11.98 23.04
N ASN A 5 -9.32 -11.73 24.28
CA ASN A 5 -10.70 -11.34 24.63
C ASN A 5 -10.97 -9.90 24.15
N MET A 6 -12.15 -9.66 23.60
CA MET A 6 -12.53 -8.38 23.03
C MET A 6 -13.90 -7.94 23.51
N PHE A 7 -14.00 -6.67 23.89
CA PHE A 7 -15.28 -5.98 24.04
C PHE A 7 -15.55 -5.19 22.77
N LEU A 8 -16.53 -5.64 21.99
CA LEU A 8 -16.93 -4.97 20.78
C LEU A 8 -18.22 -4.19 21.04
N LEU A 9 -18.20 -2.88 20.77
CA LEU A 9 -19.31 -1.97 21.03
C LEU A 9 -19.79 -1.34 19.73
N TYR A 10 -21.10 -1.35 19.49
CA TYR A 10 -21.75 -0.64 18.40
C TYR A 10 -23.17 -0.25 18.80
N SER A 11 -23.77 0.69 18.07
CA SER A 11 -25.16 1.12 18.29
C SER A 11 -26.15 -0.03 18.07
N SER A 12 -27.06 -0.25 19.02
CA SER A 12 -28.28 -1.05 18.81
C SER A 12 -29.37 -0.20 18.14
N SER A 13 -29.44 1.08 18.53
CA SER A 13 -30.39 2.09 18.06
C SER A 13 -29.73 3.48 18.09
N SER A 14 -30.51 4.57 17.99
CA SER A 14 -29.98 5.93 18.09
C SER A 14 -29.54 6.34 19.50
N ILE A 15 -30.02 5.64 20.53
CA ILE A 15 -29.77 5.98 21.95
C ILE A 15 -29.12 4.85 22.74
N ASP A 16 -29.05 3.64 22.17
CA ASP A 16 -28.65 2.44 22.88
C ASP A 16 -27.55 1.67 22.14
N VAL A 17 -26.82 0.85 22.88
CA VAL A 17 -25.61 0.15 22.42
C VAL A 17 -25.75 -1.36 22.59
N THR A 18 -25.03 -2.10 21.76
CA THR A 18 -24.84 -3.54 21.87
C THR A 18 -23.40 -3.82 22.24
N LEU A 19 -23.24 -4.52 23.36
CA LEU A 19 -21.98 -5.11 23.78
C LEU A 19 -21.89 -6.54 23.24
N SER A 20 -20.87 -6.81 22.46
CA SER A 20 -20.57 -8.13 21.91
C SER A 20 -19.22 -8.59 22.44
N PRO A 21 -19.18 -9.50 23.43
CA PRO A 21 -17.93 -10.15 23.81
C PRO A 21 -17.47 -11.07 22.67
N ARG A 22 -16.22 -10.92 22.24
CA ARG A 22 -15.66 -11.70 21.14
C ARG A 22 -14.30 -12.28 21.47
N TRP A 23 -13.92 -13.31 20.72
CA TRP A 23 -12.61 -13.95 20.79
C TRP A 23 -11.83 -13.70 19.49
N GLY A 24 -10.57 -13.29 19.64
CA GLY A 24 -9.66 -13.08 18.52
C GLY A 24 -9.03 -14.39 18.04
N GLU A 25 -9.22 -14.72 16.76
CA GLU A 25 -8.63 -15.91 16.12
C GLU A 25 -7.41 -15.58 15.23
N GLY A 26 -6.90 -14.34 15.30
CA GLY A 26 -5.72 -13.92 14.52
C GLY A 26 -5.93 -12.58 13.83
N HIS A 27 -5.84 -12.57 12.49
CA HIS A 27 -6.09 -11.41 11.63
C HIS A 27 -7.39 -11.56 10.80
N ILE A 28 -8.34 -12.30 11.36
CA ILE A 28 -9.69 -12.49 10.82
C ILE A 28 -10.72 -11.81 11.72
N GLU A 29 -11.95 -11.68 11.23
CA GLU A 29 -13.05 -11.11 12.03
C GLU A 29 -13.24 -11.94 13.31
N PRO A 30 -13.26 -11.31 14.50
CA PRO A 30 -13.44 -12.03 15.76
C PRO A 30 -14.87 -12.55 15.88
N THR A 31 -15.01 -13.72 16.50
CA THR A 31 -16.27 -14.46 16.64
C THR A 31 -16.91 -14.21 18.01
N PHE A 32 -18.24 -14.27 18.08
CA PHE A 32 -18.96 -14.08 19.35
C PHE A 32 -18.52 -15.16 20.35
N ASN A 33 -18.20 -14.73 21.57
CA ASN A 33 -17.80 -15.61 22.65
C ASN A 33 -18.98 -15.82 23.63
N PRO A 34 -19.67 -16.97 23.59
CA PRO A 34 -20.78 -17.25 24.49
C PRO A 34 -20.36 -17.50 25.95
N ASP A 35 -19.08 -17.81 26.19
CA ASP A 35 -18.58 -18.12 27.54
C ASP A 35 -18.27 -16.86 28.37
N ALA A 36 -18.26 -15.69 27.73
CA ALA A 36 -18.01 -14.41 28.41
C ALA A 36 -19.25 -13.96 29.20
N GLN A 37 -19.11 -13.83 30.52
CA GLN A 37 -20.16 -13.38 31.42
C GLN A 37 -20.09 -11.87 31.58
N VAL A 38 -20.62 -11.16 30.59
CA VAL A 38 -20.59 -9.69 30.53
C VAL A 38 -21.99 -9.11 30.56
N THR A 39 -22.17 -8.01 31.28
CA THR A 39 -23.44 -7.29 31.37
C THR A 39 -23.21 -5.79 31.21
N LEU A 40 -24.11 -5.13 30.49
CA LEU A 40 -24.16 -3.67 30.43
C LEU A 40 -24.88 -3.16 31.67
N LEU A 41 -24.24 -2.25 32.38
CA LEU A 41 -24.79 -1.56 33.54
C LEU A 41 -25.48 -0.26 33.12
N GLU A 42 -26.33 0.24 34.01
CA GLU A 42 -26.99 1.55 33.86
C GLU A 42 -25.96 2.67 33.62
N GLY A 43 -26.34 3.64 32.79
CA GLY A 43 -25.46 4.69 32.28
C GLY A 43 -24.75 4.34 30.96
N SER A 44 -24.94 3.12 30.45
CA SER A 44 -24.56 2.76 29.08
C SER A 44 -25.56 3.32 28.06
N GLY A 45 -25.11 3.68 26.87
CA GLY A 45 -25.96 4.21 25.82
C GLY A 45 -25.22 5.15 24.88
N ILE A 46 -25.99 5.91 24.11
CA ILE A 46 -25.49 6.93 23.18
C ILE A 46 -26.04 8.29 23.59
N GLU A 47 -25.16 9.20 23.95
CA GLU A 47 -25.51 10.58 24.32
C GLU A 47 -24.54 11.56 23.66
N ASN A 48 -25.07 12.63 23.04
CA ASN A 48 -24.26 13.64 22.36
C ASN A 48 -23.26 13.08 21.33
N GLY A 49 -23.62 11.96 20.68
CA GLY A 49 -22.77 11.26 19.71
C GLY A 49 -21.64 10.42 20.32
N ILE A 50 -21.58 10.30 21.64
CA ILE A 50 -20.61 9.46 22.36
C ILE A 50 -21.31 8.15 22.76
N MET A 51 -20.71 7.02 22.37
CA MET A 51 -21.13 5.70 22.86
C MET A 51 -20.39 5.38 24.15
N THR A 52 -21.14 5.08 25.20
CA THR A 52 -20.63 4.69 26.52
C THR A 52 -21.09 3.28 26.85
N ALA A 53 -20.18 2.45 27.35
CA ALA A 53 -20.48 1.12 27.85
C ALA A 53 -19.86 0.93 29.24
N ASN A 54 -20.73 0.86 30.24
CA ASN A 54 -20.38 0.49 31.61
C ASN A 54 -20.48 -1.02 31.71
N VAL A 55 -19.34 -1.72 31.68
CA VAL A 55 -19.33 -3.19 31.55
C VAL A 55 -18.97 -3.82 32.88
N ARG A 56 -19.85 -4.70 33.38
CA ARG A 56 -19.52 -5.68 34.40
C ARG A 56 -19.12 -6.98 33.72
N CYS A 57 -18.01 -7.57 34.13
CA CYS A 57 -17.63 -8.90 33.70
C CYS A 57 -17.28 -9.79 34.89
N ASP A 58 -17.99 -10.91 35.03
CA ASP A 58 -17.85 -11.80 36.18
C ASP A 58 -16.72 -12.84 36.00
N ASN A 59 -16.23 -13.05 34.76
CA ASN A 59 -15.18 -14.04 34.46
C ASN A 59 -14.03 -13.54 33.57
N CYS A 60 -13.81 -12.23 33.47
CA CYS A 60 -12.76 -11.65 32.62
C CYS A 60 -11.39 -11.51 33.29
N ILE A 61 -11.32 -11.47 34.62
CA ILE A 61 -10.09 -11.21 35.38
C ILE A 61 -9.79 -12.41 36.27
N ASN A 62 -8.62 -13.00 36.07
CA ASN A 62 -8.05 -13.99 36.99
C ASN A 62 -6.96 -13.28 37.81
N GLN A 63 -7.02 -13.37 39.15
CA GLN A 63 -6.14 -12.65 40.10
C GLN A 63 -4.65 -13.04 40.03
N GLU A 64 -4.25 -13.97 39.16
CA GLU A 64 -2.87 -14.44 39.02
C GLU A 64 -1.97 -13.51 38.18
N ASN A 65 -2.51 -12.46 37.56
CA ASN A 65 -1.77 -11.56 36.67
C ASN A 65 -1.50 -10.18 37.31
N ASP A 66 -0.45 -9.50 36.83
CA ASP A 66 -0.18 -8.10 37.17
C ASP A 66 -1.31 -7.18 36.64
N LEU A 67 -2.24 -6.84 37.54
CA LEU A 67 -3.39 -5.98 37.23
C LEU A 67 -2.99 -4.52 37.02
N ALA A 68 -1.81 -4.09 37.49
CA ALA A 68 -1.42 -2.68 37.46
C ALA A 68 -1.06 -2.18 36.04
N SER A 69 -0.69 -3.08 35.13
CA SER A 69 -0.33 -2.73 33.75
C SER A 69 -0.75 -3.80 32.74
N SER A 70 -2.06 -3.94 32.51
CA SER A 70 -2.61 -4.83 31.49
C SER A 70 -2.48 -4.23 30.09
N LYS A 71 -2.03 -5.02 29.11
CA LYS A 71 -1.88 -4.58 27.70
C LYS A 71 -3.21 -4.69 26.97
N TRP A 72 -3.73 -3.57 26.52
CA TRP A 72 -4.95 -3.47 25.73
C TRP A 72 -4.66 -2.98 24.32
N ILE A 73 -5.51 -3.42 23.40
CA ILE A 73 -5.63 -2.84 22.07
C ILE A 73 -6.99 -2.18 21.95
N TRP A 74 -7.06 -1.12 21.17
CA TRP A 74 -8.30 -0.46 20.82
C TRP A 74 -8.35 -0.27 19.33
N ALA A 75 -9.55 -0.25 18.77
CA ALA A 75 -9.78 0.03 17.37
C ALA A 75 -11.16 0.65 17.19
N TYR A 76 -11.33 1.50 16.18
CA TYR A 76 -12.63 2.08 15.85
C TYR A 76 -12.82 2.19 14.34
N LYS A 77 -14.09 2.20 13.94
CA LYS A 77 -14.51 2.38 12.55
C LYS A 77 -15.22 3.72 12.40
N GLU A 78 -14.84 4.51 11.41
CA GLU A 78 -15.54 5.76 11.07
C GLU A 78 -16.65 5.46 10.06
N GLY A 79 -17.81 6.12 10.19
CA GLY A 79 -18.90 6.02 9.22
C GLY A 79 -20.28 5.88 9.85
N GLN A 80 -21.19 5.28 9.08
CA GLN A 80 -22.57 5.07 9.53
C GLN A 80 -22.63 4.06 10.69
N PRO A 81 -23.47 4.31 11.71
CA PRO A 81 -23.68 3.38 12.81
C PRO A 81 -24.25 2.04 12.30
N LEU A 82 -23.91 0.96 13.00
CA LEU A 82 -24.31 -0.40 12.60
C LEU A 82 -25.78 -0.70 12.90
N SER A 83 -26.38 0.02 13.86
CA SER A 83 -27.77 -0.08 14.33
C SER A 83 -28.30 -1.52 14.37
N SER A 84 -27.66 -2.38 15.18
CA SER A 84 -28.00 -3.79 15.30
C SER A 84 -27.88 -4.27 16.74
N SER A 85 -28.85 -5.05 17.21
CA SER A 85 -28.81 -5.73 18.51
C SER A 85 -28.20 -7.13 18.46
N ASN A 86 -27.79 -7.59 17.27
CA ASN A 86 -27.26 -8.94 17.09
C ASN A 86 -25.79 -9.01 17.54
N VAL A 87 -25.51 -9.67 18.66
CA VAL A 87 -24.14 -9.83 19.20
C VAL A 87 -23.17 -10.51 18.22
N SER A 88 -23.66 -11.27 17.24
CA SER A 88 -22.86 -11.93 16.19
C SER A 88 -22.86 -11.15 14.86
N GLN A 89 -23.28 -9.88 14.86
CA GLN A 89 -23.32 -9.03 13.66
C GLN A 89 -21.97 -8.99 12.95
N LYS A 90 -21.97 -9.11 11.62
CA LYS A 90 -20.75 -8.93 10.82
C LYS A 90 -20.25 -7.49 10.93
N ILE A 91 -18.97 -7.31 11.22
CA ILE A 91 -18.36 -6.00 11.37
C ILE A 91 -17.39 -5.66 10.25
N GLY A 92 -17.33 -4.37 9.92
CA GLY A 92 -16.34 -3.86 8.99
C GLY A 92 -14.96 -3.74 9.64
N PHE A 93 -13.94 -3.73 8.79
CA PHE A 93 -12.58 -3.44 9.22
C PHE A 93 -12.50 -2.03 9.84
N HIS A 94 -11.79 -1.91 10.97
CA HIS A 94 -11.58 -0.64 11.67
C HIS A 94 -10.70 0.29 10.83
N ASP A 95 -10.89 1.61 10.97
CA ASP A 95 -10.13 2.61 10.22
C ASP A 95 -8.92 3.12 11.03
N ASN A 96 -8.92 2.93 12.35
CA ASN A 96 -7.81 3.24 13.21
C ASN A 96 -7.73 2.27 14.40
N PHE A 97 -6.52 2.11 14.92
CA PHE A 97 -6.25 1.23 16.05
C PHE A 97 -4.98 1.65 16.78
N GLY A 98 -4.80 1.10 17.96
CA GLY A 98 -3.60 1.29 18.74
C GLY A 98 -3.56 0.36 19.94
N SER A 99 -2.59 0.60 20.79
CA SER A 99 -2.46 -0.06 22.08
C SER A 99 -2.43 0.96 23.21
N ALA A 100 -2.78 0.48 24.40
CA ALA A 100 -2.69 1.21 25.65
C ALA A 100 -2.37 0.21 26.78
N ASN A 101 -1.73 0.68 27.84
CA ASN A 101 -1.70 -0.06 29.09
C ASN A 101 -2.83 0.46 29.99
N VAL A 102 -3.57 -0.45 30.59
CA VAL A 102 -4.71 -0.17 31.46
C VAL A 102 -4.43 -0.79 32.83
N ASP A 103 -4.57 0.02 33.87
CA ASP A 103 -4.53 -0.44 35.25
C ASP A 103 -5.90 -1.03 35.63
N LEU A 104 -5.97 -2.37 35.66
CA LEU A 104 -7.15 -3.14 36.04
C LEU A 104 -7.27 -3.32 37.56
N SER A 105 -6.32 -2.84 38.38
CA SER A 105 -6.48 -2.91 39.84
C SER A 105 -7.72 -2.12 40.30
N ARG A 106 -8.11 -1.09 39.54
CA ARG A 106 -9.29 -0.25 39.79
C ARG A 106 -10.58 -0.77 39.17
N SER A 107 -10.55 -1.87 38.41
CA SER A 107 -11.77 -2.48 37.84
C SER A 107 -12.44 -3.47 38.81
N LEU A 108 -11.81 -3.77 39.95
CA LEU A 108 -12.42 -4.56 41.02
C LEU A 108 -13.27 -3.64 41.90
N SER A 109 -14.55 -3.97 42.06
CA SER A 109 -15.50 -3.21 42.85
C SER A 109 -16.44 -4.15 43.60
N ASN A 110 -16.82 -3.75 44.81
CA ASN A 110 -17.87 -4.41 45.61
C ASN A 110 -19.24 -3.72 45.43
N SER A 111 -19.31 -2.63 44.67
CA SER A 111 -20.56 -1.96 44.30
C SER A 111 -21.19 -2.65 43.10
N ASP A 112 -22.52 -2.78 43.10
CA ASP A 112 -23.28 -3.31 41.96
C ASP A 112 -23.09 -2.46 40.69
N ASN A 113 -22.92 -1.14 40.83
CA ASN A 113 -22.61 -0.23 39.73
C ASN A 113 -21.68 0.91 40.19
N PRO A 114 -20.35 0.78 40.03
CA PRO A 114 -19.40 1.82 40.42
C PRO A 114 -19.38 3.03 39.48
N PHE A 115 -20.14 3.02 38.39
CA PHE A 115 -20.18 4.11 37.41
C PHE A 115 -21.24 5.18 37.73
N VAL A 116 -22.10 4.95 38.72
CA VAL A 116 -23.09 5.95 39.16
C VAL A 116 -22.35 7.14 39.77
N GLY A 117 -22.45 8.31 39.11
CA GLY A 117 -21.73 9.52 39.52
C GLY A 117 -20.24 9.55 39.13
N TYR A 118 -19.78 8.58 38.34
CA TYR A 118 -18.44 8.59 37.75
C TYR A 118 -18.41 9.51 36.53
N ASP A 119 -17.55 10.54 36.57
CA ASP A 119 -17.26 11.36 35.41
C ASP A 119 -15.93 10.91 34.76
N PRO A 120 -15.97 10.32 33.56
CA PRO A 120 -14.76 9.91 32.85
C PRO A 120 -13.88 11.10 32.45
N SER A 121 -14.42 12.32 32.32
CA SER A 121 -13.67 13.50 31.90
C SER A 121 -12.72 14.02 32.98
N THR A 122 -13.08 13.88 34.26
CA THR A 122 -12.25 14.29 35.40
C THR A 122 -11.30 13.19 35.88
N SER A 123 -11.60 11.93 35.53
CA SER A 123 -10.89 10.74 36.02
C SER A 123 -10.03 10.04 34.95
N ALA A 124 -10.11 10.48 33.69
CA ALA A 124 -9.30 9.95 32.60
C ALA A 124 -7.81 10.29 32.82
N MET A 125 -7.05 9.32 33.32
CA MET A 125 -5.60 9.39 33.33
C MET A 125 -5.11 9.44 31.89
N SER A 126 -4.13 10.29 31.60
CA SER A 126 -3.52 10.41 30.26
C SER A 126 -2.91 9.07 29.87
N SER A 127 -3.68 8.20 29.20
CA SER A 127 -3.16 6.98 28.61
C SER A 127 -2.10 7.38 27.60
N ASN A 128 -0.88 6.88 27.74
CA ASN A 128 0.19 7.11 26.78
C ASN A 128 -0.15 6.32 25.51
N ARG A 129 -1.01 6.91 24.65
CA ARG A 129 -1.50 6.29 23.43
C ARG A 129 -0.37 6.23 22.42
N SER A 130 0.29 5.09 22.32
CA SER A 130 1.12 4.75 21.17
C SER A 130 0.21 4.37 20.00
N GLY A 131 -0.38 5.37 19.34
CA GLY A 131 -1.04 5.16 18.05
C GLY A 131 0.02 4.93 16.98
N GLY A 132 0.02 3.78 16.34
CA GLY A 132 0.87 3.56 15.17
C GLY A 132 0.49 4.57 14.08
N ASN A 133 1.45 5.37 13.59
CA ASN A 133 1.24 6.34 12.51
C ASN A 133 0.97 5.67 11.14
N ASN A 134 0.04 4.73 11.07
CA ASN A 134 -0.29 3.97 9.85
C ASN A 134 -0.77 4.90 8.73
N LYS A 135 -1.41 6.03 9.07
CA LYS A 135 -1.76 7.09 8.11
C LYS A 135 -0.52 7.66 7.43
N ALA A 136 0.51 8.03 8.20
CA ALA A 136 1.75 8.57 7.64
C ALA A 136 2.51 7.51 6.83
N VAL A 137 2.53 6.26 7.31
CA VAL A 137 3.14 5.12 6.61
C VAL A 137 2.42 4.84 5.28
N LEU A 138 1.09 4.88 5.25
CA LEU A 138 0.26 4.72 4.05
C LEU A 138 0.55 5.81 3.02
N VAL A 139 0.52 7.09 3.45
CA VAL A 139 0.82 8.23 2.57
C VAL A 139 2.25 8.12 2.02
N THR A 140 3.22 7.78 2.86
CA THR A 140 4.62 7.64 2.46
C THR A 140 4.82 6.48 1.47
N HIS A 141 4.20 5.33 1.73
CA HIS A 141 4.19 4.19 0.81
C HIS A 141 3.64 4.60 -0.56
N GLY A 142 2.43 5.18 -0.58
CA GLY A 142 1.78 5.61 -1.82
C GLY A 142 2.61 6.64 -2.58
N PHE A 143 3.22 7.61 -1.89
CA PHE A 143 4.09 8.62 -2.48
C PHE A 143 5.34 8.01 -3.11
N LEU A 144 6.12 7.21 -2.36
CA LEU A 144 7.37 6.61 -2.85
C LEU A 144 7.11 5.70 -4.05
N MET A 145 6.07 4.85 -3.97
CA MET A 145 5.73 3.93 -5.04
C MET A 145 5.23 4.66 -6.29
N SER A 146 4.39 5.69 -6.14
CA SER A 146 3.93 6.51 -7.26
C SER A 146 5.09 7.27 -7.90
N PHE A 147 5.96 7.88 -7.10
CA PHE A 147 7.12 8.60 -7.58
C PHE A 147 8.07 7.70 -8.37
N ALA A 148 8.35 6.49 -7.85
CA ALA A 148 9.19 5.52 -8.53
C ALA A 148 8.57 5.02 -9.85
N PHE A 149 7.33 4.52 -9.83
CA PHE A 149 6.72 3.85 -10.99
C PHE A 149 6.14 4.79 -12.04
N VAL A 150 5.63 5.95 -11.63
CA VAL A 150 5.02 6.90 -12.57
C VAL A 150 6.07 7.84 -13.16
N LEU A 151 7.07 8.26 -12.38
CA LEU A 151 8.02 9.29 -12.82
C LEU A 151 9.41 8.72 -13.08
N LEU A 152 10.06 8.16 -12.07
CA LEU A 152 11.49 7.84 -12.16
C LEU A 152 11.79 6.68 -13.12
N PHE A 153 11.15 5.52 -12.94
CA PHE A 153 11.37 4.34 -13.79
C PHE A 153 11.13 4.66 -15.28
N PRO A 154 10.01 5.28 -15.68
CA PRO A 154 9.80 5.68 -17.08
C PRO A 154 10.82 6.69 -17.57
N SER A 155 11.10 7.75 -16.80
CA SER A 155 12.03 8.82 -17.21
C SER A 155 13.43 8.28 -17.45
N PHE A 156 13.95 7.46 -16.53
CA PHE A 156 15.28 6.88 -16.66
C PHE A 156 15.35 5.75 -17.69
N ALA A 157 14.23 5.08 -17.99
CA ALA A 157 14.15 4.16 -19.12
C ALA A 157 14.19 4.90 -20.47
N LEU A 158 13.58 6.09 -20.55
CA LEU A 158 13.57 6.92 -21.76
C LEU A 158 14.91 7.56 -22.12
N LEU A 159 15.87 7.62 -21.18
CA LEU A 159 17.24 8.08 -21.48
C LEU A 159 17.94 7.23 -22.55
N VAL A 160 17.57 5.96 -22.68
CA VAL A 160 18.20 5.03 -23.64
C VAL A 160 17.73 5.26 -25.09
N PRO A 161 16.42 5.36 -25.38
CA PRO A 161 15.94 5.70 -26.73
C PRO A 161 16.02 7.21 -27.05
N ALA A 162 16.18 8.08 -26.05
CA ALA A 162 16.31 9.51 -26.28
C ALA A 162 17.57 9.84 -27.10
N PRO A 163 17.57 10.93 -27.89
CA PRO A 163 18.70 11.35 -28.71
C PRO A 163 19.85 11.98 -27.90
N LEU A 164 20.05 11.54 -26.65
CA LEU A 164 21.07 12.05 -25.74
C LEU A 164 22.31 11.16 -25.82
N SER A 165 23.48 11.74 -26.08
CA SER A 165 24.76 11.01 -26.20
C SER A 165 25.37 10.64 -24.84
N ILE A 166 24.56 10.11 -23.92
CA ILE A 166 25.01 9.77 -22.56
C ILE A 166 25.21 8.24 -22.46
N PRO A 167 26.38 7.75 -22.01
CA PRO A 167 26.60 6.32 -21.83
C PRO A 167 25.61 5.69 -20.85
N VAL A 168 25.02 4.56 -21.23
CA VAL A 168 24.02 3.83 -20.43
C VAL A 168 24.52 3.53 -19.01
N LEU A 169 25.80 3.17 -18.86
CA LEU A 169 26.41 2.85 -17.55
C LEU A 169 26.59 4.09 -16.65
N LYS A 170 26.67 5.29 -17.22
CA LYS A 170 26.87 6.54 -16.46
C LYS A 170 25.56 7.18 -16.00
N ALA A 171 24.46 6.91 -16.68
CA ALA A 171 23.17 7.52 -16.35
C ALA A 171 22.08 6.49 -16.07
N HIS A 172 21.72 5.67 -17.05
CA HIS A 172 20.62 4.73 -16.91
C HIS A 172 20.83 3.75 -15.74
N ALA A 173 21.95 3.04 -15.69
CA ALA A 173 22.21 2.05 -14.64
C ALA A 173 22.14 2.63 -13.20
N PRO A 174 22.88 3.70 -12.84
CA PRO A 174 22.84 4.23 -11.48
C PRO A 174 21.48 4.83 -11.12
N LEU A 175 20.82 5.55 -12.04
CA LEU A 175 19.50 6.13 -11.79
C LEU A 175 18.43 5.07 -11.60
N GLN A 176 18.51 3.95 -12.34
CA GLN A 176 17.63 2.79 -12.16
C GLN A 176 17.86 2.10 -10.81
N VAL A 177 19.12 1.97 -10.36
CA VAL A 177 19.43 1.40 -9.03
C VAL A 177 18.89 2.28 -7.91
N VAL A 178 19.07 3.61 -7.99
CA VAL A 178 18.50 4.54 -7.00
C VAL A 178 16.97 4.44 -6.97
N THR A 179 16.34 4.38 -8.14
CA THR A 179 14.88 4.22 -8.24
C THR A 179 14.40 2.90 -7.65
N LEU A 180 15.13 1.81 -7.91
CA LEU A 180 14.84 0.50 -7.33
C LEU A 180 14.97 0.52 -5.80
N ALA A 181 15.96 1.22 -5.25
CA ALA A 181 16.10 1.38 -3.80
C ALA A 181 14.91 2.15 -3.18
N ILE A 182 14.45 3.22 -3.83
CA ILE A 182 13.24 3.96 -3.43
C ILE A 182 12.01 3.05 -3.46
N ALA A 183 11.85 2.25 -4.52
CA ALA A 183 10.75 1.31 -4.66
C ALA A 183 10.80 0.18 -3.62
N ILE A 184 11.99 -0.32 -3.26
CA ILE A 184 12.17 -1.31 -2.17
C ILE A 184 11.75 -0.70 -0.83
N ALA A 185 12.15 0.54 -0.54
CA ALA A 185 11.72 1.24 0.68
C ALA A 185 10.20 1.42 0.71
N GLY A 186 9.60 1.83 -0.41
CA GLY A 186 8.15 1.91 -0.57
C GLY A 186 7.47 0.56 -0.32
N MET A 187 7.95 -0.52 -0.95
CA MET A 187 7.44 -1.89 -0.74
C MET A 187 7.54 -2.31 0.73
N GLY A 188 8.64 -2.03 1.41
CA GLY A 188 8.82 -2.34 2.83
C GLY A 188 7.78 -1.67 3.73
N LEU A 189 7.41 -0.41 3.45
CA LEU A 189 6.32 0.26 4.15
C LEU A 189 4.95 -0.39 3.85
N GLY A 190 4.73 -0.82 2.61
CA GLY A 190 3.51 -1.55 2.23
C GLY A 190 3.38 -2.90 2.94
N LEU A 191 4.47 -3.67 3.01
CA LEU A 191 4.53 -4.93 3.76
C LEU A 191 4.26 -4.72 5.26
N ARG A 192 4.79 -3.64 5.85
CA ARG A 192 4.50 -3.28 7.24
C ARG A 192 3.01 -3.04 7.47
N LEU A 193 2.34 -2.32 6.56
CA LEU A 193 0.89 -2.09 6.65
C LEU A 193 0.10 -3.39 6.50
N TRP A 194 0.54 -4.28 5.61
CA TRP A 194 -0.12 -5.56 5.36
C TRP A 194 -0.03 -6.51 6.57
N VAL A 195 1.18 -6.73 7.09
CA VAL A 195 1.41 -7.59 8.26
C VAL A 195 0.81 -7.00 9.53
N GLY A 196 0.82 -5.66 9.66
CA GLY A 196 0.25 -4.96 10.81
C GLY A 196 -1.27 -4.98 10.89
N GLY A 197 -1.97 -5.59 9.92
CA GLY A 197 -3.43 -5.60 9.88
C GLY A 197 -4.01 -4.21 9.59
N GLY A 198 -3.34 -3.37 8.79
CA GLY A 198 -3.87 -2.08 8.35
C GLY A 198 -4.73 -2.15 7.08
N VAL A 199 -4.93 -3.34 6.52
CA VAL A 199 -5.56 -3.58 5.23
C VAL A 199 -6.46 -4.83 5.32
N PRO A 200 -7.66 -4.84 4.70
CA PRO A 200 -8.48 -6.04 4.58
C PRO A 200 -7.67 -7.20 3.99
N GLN A 201 -7.63 -8.36 4.67
CA GLN A 201 -6.80 -9.51 4.24
C GLN A 201 -7.46 -10.37 3.15
N ASN A 202 -8.68 -10.05 2.73
CA ASN A 202 -9.42 -10.77 1.70
C ASN A 202 -8.88 -10.45 0.29
N THR A 203 -7.94 -11.27 -0.19
CA THR A 203 -7.49 -11.41 -1.59
C THR A 203 -7.50 -10.14 -2.44
N ASP A 204 -6.96 -9.05 -1.91
CA ASP A 204 -6.78 -7.84 -2.70
C ASP A 204 -5.61 -8.02 -3.66
N VAL A 205 -5.87 -7.74 -4.94
CA VAL A 205 -4.91 -7.92 -6.04
C VAL A 205 -3.68 -7.03 -5.87
N HIS A 206 -3.81 -5.88 -5.21
CA HIS A 206 -2.73 -4.89 -5.05
C HIS A 206 -1.47 -5.43 -4.34
N PRO A 207 -1.53 -5.95 -3.10
CA PRO A 207 -0.34 -6.47 -2.42
C PRO A 207 0.29 -7.64 -3.18
N ILE A 208 -0.53 -8.56 -3.72
CA ILE A 208 -0.05 -9.74 -4.45
C ILE A 208 0.66 -9.33 -5.75
N LEU A 209 0.01 -8.51 -6.58
CA LEU A 209 0.59 -8.00 -7.82
C LEU A 209 1.85 -7.16 -7.55
N GLY A 210 1.81 -6.30 -6.52
CA GLY A 210 2.95 -5.48 -6.11
C GLY A 210 4.18 -6.31 -5.75
N ILE A 211 4.00 -7.40 -5.00
CA ILE A 211 5.09 -8.32 -4.65
C ILE A 211 5.66 -9.00 -5.89
N ILE A 212 4.81 -9.48 -6.79
CA ILE A 212 5.25 -10.12 -8.04
C ILE A 212 6.08 -9.13 -8.87
N VAL A 213 5.56 -7.91 -9.09
CA VAL A 213 6.26 -6.87 -9.85
C VAL A 213 7.60 -6.54 -9.23
N MET A 214 7.64 -6.31 -7.91
CA MET A 214 8.87 -5.97 -7.22
C MET A 214 9.88 -7.12 -7.20
N ALA A 215 9.46 -8.36 -7.00
CA ALA A 215 10.35 -9.52 -7.04
C ALA A 215 11.03 -9.67 -8.41
N LEU A 216 10.26 -9.51 -9.50
CA LEU A 216 10.79 -9.56 -10.86
C LEU A 216 11.76 -8.39 -11.14
N LEU A 217 11.46 -7.18 -10.66
CA LEU A 217 12.35 -6.03 -10.78
C LEU A 217 13.63 -6.15 -9.95
N ILE A 218 13.56 -6.69 -8.73
CA ILE A 218 14.72 -6.83 -7.86
C ILE A 218 15.67 -7.92 -8.39
N LEU A 219 15.12 -9.07 -8.79
CA LEU A 219 15.92 -10.23 -9.12
C LEU A 219 16.33 -10.26 -10.59
N LEU A 220 15.40 -10.01 -11.52
CA LEU A 220 15.64 -10.28 -12.93
C LEU A 220 16.17 -9.05 -13.69
N GLN A 221 15.71 -7.84 -13.38
CA GLN A 221 16.13 -6.64 -14.13
C GLN A 221 17.64 -6.35 -14.02
N PRO A 222 18.24 -6.24 -12.80
CA PRO A 222 19.68 -6.03 -12.66
C PRO A 222 20.50 -7.17 -13.26
N LEU A 223 20.07 -8.41 -13.04
CA LEU A 223 20.76 -9.61 -13.52
C LEU A 223 20.84 -9.63 -15.05
N MET A 224 19.71 -9.40 -15.74
CA MET A 224 19.70 -9.32 -17.20
C MET A 224 20.46 -8.12 -17.73
N GLY A 225 20.40 -6.97 -17.05
CA GLY A 225 21.17 -5.77 -17.42
C GLY A 225 22.69 -6.03 -17.33
N TRP A 226 23.12 -6.73 -16.29
CA TRP A 226 24.51 -7.17 -16.13
C TRP A 226 24.96 -8.13 -17.23
N PHE A 227 24.18 -9.19 -17.49
CA PHE A 227 24.53 -10.16 -18.55
C PHE A 227 24.54 -9.54 -19.94
N GLN A 228 23.60 -8.64 -20.24
CA GLN A 228 23.64 -7.85 -21.47
C GLN A 228 24.92 -7.03 -21.57
N HIS A 229 25.31 -6.32 -20.50
CA HIS A 229 26.50 -5.49 -20.52
C HIS A 229 27.77 -6.32 -20.75
N LEU A 230 27.89 -7.47 -20.08
CA LEU A 230 29.01 -8.38 -20.27
C LEU A 230 29.10 -8.89 -21.72
N GLN A 231 27.97 -9.29 -22.31
CA GLN A 231 27.92 -9.77 -23.68
C GLN A 231 28.20 -8.65 -24.70
N PHE A 232 27.70 -7.44 -24.44
CA PHE A 232 27.98 -6.27 -25.28
C PHE A 232 29.48 -5.93 -25.27
N ARG A 233 30.16 -6.02 -24.12
CA ARG A 233 31.61 -5.81 -24.03
C ARG A 233 32.42 -6.87 -24.80
N ARG A 234 31.91 -8.10 -24.92
CA ARG A 234 32.60 -9.19 -25.63
C ARG A 234 32.38 -9.16 -27.14
N ASN A 235 31.13 -8.94 -27.57
CA ASN A 235 30.73 -9.21 -28.96
C ASN A 235 30.20 -7.96 -29.70
N GLY A 236 30.05 -6.81 -29.04
CA GLY A 236 29.51 -5.56 -29.62
C GLY A 236 28.02 -5.60 -30.03
N GLY A 237 27.41 -6.79 -30.08
CA GLY A 237 26.04 -7.01 -30.55
C GLY A 237 24.95 -6.96 -29.46
N LYS A 238 23.69 -6.93 -29.91
CA LYS A 238 22.50 -7.02 -29.05
C LYS A 238 22.27 -8.49 -28.64
N SER A 239 22.16 -8.74 -27.34
CA SER A 239 21.88 -10.08 -26.82
C SER A 239 20.37 -10.39 -26.71
N VAL A 240 20.04 -11.67 -26.53
CA VAL A 240 18.69 -12.10 -26.12
C VAL A 240 18.31 -11.45 -24.78
N PHE A 241 19.26 -11.38 -23.85
CA PHE A 241 19.10 -10.67 -22.57
C PHE A 241 18.72 -9.20 -22.75
N ALA A 242 19.20 -8.53 -23.80
CA ALA A 242 18.83 -7.15 -24.09
C ALA A 242 17.38 -6.98 -24.56
N HIS A 243 16.81 -7.99 -25.19
CA HIS A 243 15.39 -7.99 -25.57
C HIS A 243 14.52 -8.31 -24.35
N ALA A 244 14.90 -9.34 -23.58
CA ALA A 244 14.22 -9.75 -22.37
C ALA A 244 14.20 -8.63 -21.31
N HIS A 245 15.34 -7.98 -21.04
CA HIS A 245 15.47 -6.86 -20.10
C HIS A 245 14.52 -5.71 -20.47
N ARG A 246 14.52 -5.30 -21.74
CA ARG A 246 13.65 -4.22 -22.24
C ARG A 246 12.17 -4.54 -22.13
N TRP A 247 11.74 -5.71 -22.58
CA TRP A 247 10.33 -6.10 -22.54
C TRP A 247 9.84 -6.34 -21.12
N LEU A 248 10.61 -7.04 -20.29
CA LEU A 248 10.27 -7.20 -18.88
C LEU A 248 10.15 -5.83 -18.20
N GLY A 249 11.08 -4.89 -18.45
CA GLY A 249 11.07 -3.58 -17.83
C GLY A 249 9.82 -2.77 -18.18
N ARG A 250 9.45 -2.77 -19.47
CA ARG A 250 8.22 -2.14 -19.96
C ARG A 250 6.97 -2.74 -19.32
N THR A 251 6.88 -4.07 -19.28
CA THR A 251 5.74 -4.76 -18.68
C THR A 251 5.64 -4.44 -17.19
N MET A 252 6.76 -4.43 -16.45
CA MET A 252 6.76 -4.11 -15.03
C MET A 252 6.39 -2.66 -14.73
N ILE A 253 6.78 -1.70 -15.57
CA ILE A 253 6.33 -0.30 -15.45
C ILE A 253 4.80 -0.22 -15.58
N ILE A 254 4.24 -0.85 -16.63
CA ILE A 254 2.77 -0.84 -16.86
C ILE A 254 2.04 -1.51 -15.69
N LEU A 255 2.47 -2.70 -15.29
CA LEU A 255 1.86 -3.41 -14.17
C LEU A 255 2.01 -2.64 -12.85
N GLY A 256 3.13 -1.94 -12.63
CA GLY A 256 3.34 -1.10 -11.47
C GLY A 256 2.41 0.13 -11.42
N ILE A 257 2.14 0.76 -12.57
CA ILE A 257 1.15 1.85 -12.67
C ILE A 257 -0.27 1.31 -12.42
N ILE A 258 -0.64 0.17 -13.01
CA ILE A 258 -1.92 -0.49 -12.72
C ILE A 258 -2.02 -0.81 -11.23
N ASN A 259 -0.95 -1.33 -10.64
CA ASN A 259 -0.89 -1.67 -9.23
C ASN A 259 -1.05 -0.44 -8.34
N GLY A 260 -0.47 0.71 -8.69
CA GLY A 260 -0.67 1.97 -7.98
C GLY A 260 -2.15 2.40 -7.96
N GLY A 261 -2.84 2.29 -9.10
CA GLY A 261 -4.29 2.52 -9.19
C GLY A 261 -5.10 1.57 -8.30
N LEU A 262 -4.75 0.28 -8.27
CA LEU A 262 -5.35 -0.69 -7.35
C LEU A 262 -5.09 -0.35 -5.88
N GLY A 263 -3.92 0.23 -5.57
CA GLY A 263 -3.57 0.72 -4.23
C GLY A 263 -4.48 1.87 -3.76
N PHE A 264 -4.80 2.82 -4.64
CA PHE A 264 -5.79 3.86 -4.34
C PHE A 264 -7.18 3.29 -4.08
N ARG A 265 -7.60 2.27 -4.85
CA ARG A 265 -8.88 1.58 -4.63
C ARG A 265 -8.91 0.90 -3.27
N LEU A 266 -7.82 0.22 -2.91
CA LEU A 266 -7.67 -0.49 -1.65
C LEU A 266 -7.66 0.45 -0.43
N ALA A 267 -6.92 1.55 -0.52
CA ALA A 267 -6.83 2.53 0.56
C ALA A 267 -8.16 3.29 0.80
N GLY A 268 -9.07 3.27 -0.18
CA GLY A 268 -10.37 3.92 -0.10
C GLY A 268 -10.31 5.39 -0.49
N ILE A 269 -10.79 5.68 -1.69
CA ILE A 269 -10.77 7.04 -2.26
C ILE A 269 -11.65 7.97 -1.42
N GLY A 270 -11.05 9.05 -0.91
CA GLY A 270 -11.72 10.04 -0.07
C GLY A 270 -11.59 9.78 1.43
N LYS A 271 -10.92 8.69 1.85
CA LYS A 271 -10.59 8.44 3.26
C LYS A 271 -9.37 9.26 3.73
N PRO A 272 -9.19 9.46 5.05
CA PRO A 272 -7.99 10.06 5.60
C PRO A 272 -6.71 9.35 5.11
N GLY A 273 -5.81 10.08 4.45
CA GLY A 273 -4.59 9.53 3.85
C GLY A 273 -4.70 9.16 2.36
N THR A 274 -5.90 9.22 1.76
CA THR A 274 -6.11 8.97 0.32
C THR A 274 -7.15 9.92 -0.24
N SER A 275 -6.78 11.19 -0.40
CA SER A 275 -7.69 12.21 -0.93
C SER A 275 -8.04 11.96 -2.40
N ARG A 276 -9.23 12.40 -2.83
CA ARG A 276 -9.63 12.36 -4.25
C ARG A 276 -8.62 13.12 -5.13
N GLY A 277 -8.10 14.24 -4.64
CA GLY A 277 -7.07 15.02 -5.33
C GLY A 277 -5.78 14.26 -5.60
N ALA A 278 -5.33 13.43 -4.65
CA ALA A 278 -4.12 12.62 -4.84
C ALA A 278 -4.29 11.58 -5.96
N MET A 279 -5.46 10.93 -6.04
CA MET A 279 -5.76 9.99 -7.12
C MET A 279 -5.86 10.69 -8.48
N ILE A 280 -6.52 11.87 -8.54
CA ILE A 280 -6.59 12.66 -9.78
C ILE A 280 -5.18 13.06 -10.24
N ALA A 281 -4.35 13.58 -9.34
CA ALA A 281 -2.97 13.97 -9.65
C ALA A 281 -2.17 12.77 -10.17
N TYR A 282 -2.27 11.61 -9.50
CA TYR A 282 -1.66 10.37 -9.94
C TYR A 282 -2.06 10.00 -11.37
N SER A 283 -3.36 9.97 -11.66
CA SER A 283 -3.89 9.60 -12.98
C SER A 283 -3.47 10.56 -14.09
N VAL A 284 -3.50 11.88 -13.83
CA VAL A 284 -3.06 12.89 -14.80
C VAL A 284 -1.58 12.76 -15.10
N ILE A 285 -0.73 12.65 -14.06
CA ILE A 285 0.72 12.52 -14.24
C ILE A 285 1.06 11.21 -14.99
N ALA A 286 0.40 10.10 -14.63
CA ALA A 286 0.60 8.83 -15.33
C ALA A 286 0.18 8.91 -16.81
N GLY A 287 -0.93 9.57 -17.12
CA GLY A 287 -1.37 9.80 -18.49
C GLY A 287 -0.36 10.63 -19.30
N VAL A 288 0.08 11.76 -18.75
CA VAL A 288 1.09 12.63 -19.40
C VAL A 288 2.40 11.87 -19.62
N MET A 289 2.87 11.13 -18.62
CA MET A 289 4.11 10.37 -18.74
C MET A 289 3.98 9.23 -19.75
N GLY A 290 2.82 8.57 -19.84
CA GLY A 290 2.52 7.58 -20.86
C GLY A 290 2.57 8.16 -22.28
N LEU A 291 1.95 9.33 -22.50
CA LEU A 291 2.00 10.04 -23.78
C LEU A 291 3.42 10.42 -24.18
N ALA A 292 4.21 10.95 -23.24
CA ALA A 292 5.62 11.27 -23.48
C ALA A 292 6.43 10.01 -23.80
N TYR A 293 6.19 8.90 -23.10
CA TYR A 293 6.87 7.62 -23.34
C TYR A 293 6.64 7.10 -24.76
N ILE A 294 5.38 7.15 -25.22
CA ILE A 294 5.00 6.74 -26.59
C ILE A 294 5.63 7.69 -27.62
N SER A 295 5.53 9.00 -27.39
CA SER A 295 6.05 10.03 -28.30
C SER A 295 7.55 9.87 -28.56
N VAL A 296 8.36 9.65 -27.53
CA VAL A 296 9.81 9.41 -27.67
C VAL A 296 10.10 8.17 -28.52
N HIS A 297 9.32 7.09 -28.34
CA HIS A 297 9.50 5.88 -29.12
C HIS A 297 9.09 6.06 -30.58
N LEU A 298 7.99 6.75 -30.86
CA LEU A 298 7.53 7.07 -32.21
C LEU A 298 8.53 7.96 -32.95
N ILE A 299 9.03 9.02 -32.30
CA ILE A 299 10.06 9.88 -32.90
C ILE A 299 11.34 9.08 -33.15
N GLY A 300 11.73 8.20 -32.22
CA GLY A 300 12.89 7.32 -32.37
C GLY A 300 12.77 6.33 -33.53
N THR A 301 11.59 5.77 -33.79
CA THR A 301 11.37 4.87 -34.93
C THR A 301 11.34 5.64 -36.25
N MET A 302 10.67 6.80 -36.30
CA MET A 302 10.63 7.66 -37.50
C MET A 302 12.04 8.11 -37.92
N ARG A 303 12.88 8.55 -36.98
CA ARG A 303 14.26 8.98 -37.27
C ARG A 303 15.14 7.84 -37.80
N ARG A 304 14.97 6.63 -37.29
CA ARG A 304 15.71 5.45 -37.77
C ARG A 304 15.29 5.07 -39.19
N GLY A 305 13.98 5.11 -39.48
CA GLY A 305 13.46 4.90 -40.83
C GLY A 305 14.03 5.92 -41.82
N ALA A 306 13.98 7.21 -41.48
CA ALA A 306 14.53 8.27 -42.32
C ALA A 306 16.04 8.11 -42.59
N LYS A 307 16.83 7.69 -41.59
CA LYS A 307 18.27 7.43 -41.77
C LYS A 307 18.53 6.25 -42.71
N GLN A 308 17.79 5.15 -42.56
CA GLN A 308 17.92 3.98 -43.44
C GLN A 308 17.53 4.33 -44.88
N THR A 309 16.47 5.11 -45.08
CA THR A 309 16.09 5.60 -46.42
C THR A 309 17.20 6.47 -47.00
N SER A 310 17.76 7.40 -46.23
CA SER A 310 18.86 8.26 -46.69
C SER A 310 20.14 7.47 -47.04
N GLU A 311 20.49 6.46 -46.25
CA GLU A 311 21.64 5.58 -46.50
C GLU A 311 21.42 4.75 -47.78
N SER A 312 20.21 4.17 -47.96
CA SER A 312 19.89 3.41 -49.18
C SER A 312 19.91 4.26 -50.45
N VAL A 313 19.44 5.52 -50.38
CA VAL A 313 19.44 6.45 -51.51
C VAL A 313 20.86 6.92 -51.84
N GLY A 314 21.73 7.07 -50.83
CA GLY A 314 23.15 7.37 -51.03
C GLY A 314 23.91 6.23 -51.71
N GLU A 315 23.74 5.00 -51.21
CA GLU A 315 24.36 3.80 -51.78
C GLU A 315 23.90 3.54 -53.22
N THR A 316 22.62 3.79 -53.54
CA THR A 316 22.10 3.67 -54.92
C THR A 316 22.72 4.73 -55.87
N LYS A 317 23.12 5.90 -55.36
CA LYS A 317 23.76 6.94 -56.17
C LYS A 317 25.23 6.67 -56.43
N GLU A 318 25.98 6.17 -55.44
CA GLU A 318 27.38 5.78 -55.64
C GLU A 318 27.51 4.63 -56.67
N VAL A 319 26.61 3.65 -56.64
CA VAL A 319 26.63 2.52 -57.60
C VAL A 319 26.34 2.96 -59.05
N ASN A 320 25.61 4.06 -59.25
CA ASN A 320 25.28 4.56 -60.59
C ASN A 320 26.38 5.46 -61.19
N ASP A 321 27.33 5.96 -60.40
CA ASP A 321 28.39 6.87 -60.85
C ASP A 321 29.65 6.12 -61.36
N ASP A 322 29.71 4.80 -61.13
CA ASP A 322 30.84 3.90 -61.48
C ASP A 322 30.61 3.04 -62.76
N GLY A 323 29.55 3.31 -63.55
CA GLY A 323 29.15 2.44 -64.67
C GLY A 323 29.18 3.08 -66.06
N GLU A 324 30.34 2.99 -66.73
CA GLU A 324 30.61 2.89 -68.18
C GLU A 324 29.69 3.55 -69.24
N GLU A 325 30.33 4.29 -70.17
CA GLU A 325 29.80 4.69 -71.48
C GLU A 325 29.24 3.49 -72.26
N VAL A 326 27.98 3.59 -72.72
CA VAL A 326 27.46 2.71 -73.78
C VAL A 326 27.67 3.41 -75.12
N GLU A 327 28.79 3.10 -75.79
CA GLU A 327 29.02 3.40 -77.20
C GLU A 327 28.52 2.22 -78.06
N LYS A 328 27.31 2.37 -78.63
CA LYS A 328 26.91 2.16 -80.04
C LYS A 328 25.41 1.91 -80.18
#